data_AF-B6QHF0-F1
#
_entry.id   AF-B6QHF0-F1
#
_cell.length_a   1.000
_cell.length_b   1.000
_cell.length_c   1.000
_cell.angle_alpha   90.00
_cell.angle_beta   90.00
_cell.angle_gamma   90.00
#
_symmetry.space_group_name_H-M   'P 1'
#
loop_
_entity.id
_entity.type
_entity.pdbx_description
1 polymer ?
#
loop_
_entity_poly.entity_id
_entity_poly.type
_entity_poly.pdbx_seq_one_letter_code
_entity_poly.pdbx_strand_id
1 'polypeptide(L)'
;MEPAGLTFAVVGTVDLCLKYGKLLLAKYKDYKHAERDVSEVIISIEGSWLKTEIQLEYVRKIWERLDERLQAHYHQVLQVLQDKLQAALGKVDSVLGCKDIKTYNPDSHSNRLPVKKLKAAMLKPGIQQAIQDLQDWQTKFDPSWYLMTLVADSTIDQHLQHRTTLDNGPTEKLKAIREAMRPTDTYLMRKSIFIDGRSIEGLRQHLSLYTTYVSHMHDGQAVLIDTITYPPGTNMSTAIIHVRDLAIVLSNADPEVFGLLACHGVVAIANEQAESSQFQFVFAIPPGLFNPRTLRDLLLHGATYPLDQRFQLAKKLARSVTFVHTYGFVHKNIRPDTIVVFQDHSSVLGHSFLVGFERFRPAAAGSQLQGDPRWETNLYRHPRRQGSRPEDTYIMQHDIYSLGVCLLEFGLWSSFVCPNGESMGPGPELVQAGVMIGTDDAFSIKRKLVSMASDRLPGLMGPRYTNIVISCLRCLDPEETNLFGTTAELEDQDGIVVGVRYIEKVIAIHCTI
;
A
#
# COMPACT_ATOMS: atom_id res chain seq x y z
N MET A 1 -5.71 -10.84 -30.51
CA MET A 1 -4.29 -10.73 -30.89
C MET A 1 -3.59 -11.93 -30.29
N GLU A 2 -2.78 -12.65 -31.05
CA GLU A 2 -2.06 -13.81 -30.53
C GLU A 2 -1.14 -13.41 -29.36
N PRO A 3 -1.13 -14.17 -28.26
CA PRO A 3 -0.36 -13.84 -27.06
C PRO A 3 1.15 -13.71 -27.33
N ALA A 4 1.68 -14.46 -28.30
CA ALA A 4 3.08 -14.35 -28.72
C ALA A 4 3.42 -12.97 -29.32
N GLY A 5 2.51 -12.36 -30.08
CA GLY A 5 2.74 -11.06 -30.72
C GLY A 5 2.83 -9.90 -29.71
N LEU A 6 2.08 -9.98 -28.61
CA LEU A 6 2.10 -8.97 -27.54
C LEU A 6 3.41 -9.05 -26.73
N THR A 7 3.91 -10.25 -26.46
CA THR A 7 5.19 -10.47 -25.75
C THR A 7 6.37 -9.86 -26.51
N PHE A 8 6.47 -10.09 -27.83
CA PHE A 8 7.54 -9.49 -28.63
C PHE A 8 7.46 -7.96 -28.68
N ALA A 9 6.25 -7.40 -28.79
CA ALA A 9 6.05 -5.95 -28.81
C ALA A 9 6.54 -5.29 -27.51
N VAL A 10 6.29 -5.92 -26.37
CA VAL A 10 6.63 -5.36 -25.05
C VAL A 10 8.11 -5.45 -24.76
N VAL A 11 8.76 -6.57 -25.09
CA VAL A 11 10.23 -6.68 -25.00
C VAL A 11 10.89 -5.59 -25.84
N GLY A 12 10.36 -5.33 -27.04
CA GLY A 12 10.80 -4.22 -27.89
C GLY A 12 10.63 -2.85 -27.25
N THR A 13 9.45 -2.56 -26.66
CA THR A 13 9.19 -1.30 -25.93
C THR A 13 10.14 -1.12 -24.74
N VAL A 14 10.37 -2.17 -23.94
CA VAL A 14 11.30 -2.13 -22.81
C VAL A 14 12.73 -1.83 -23.28
N ASP A 15 13.19 -2.51 -24.34
CA ASP A 15 14.53 -2.29 -24.90
C ASP A 15 14.69 -0.86 -25.44
N LEU A 16 13.63 -0.29 -26.04
CA LEU A 16 13.62 1.11 -26.46
C LEU A 16 13.70 2.07 -25.27
N CYS A 17 12.92 1.86 -24.21
CA CYS A 17 13.00 2.67 -22.99
C CYS A 17 14.41 2.62 -22.38
N LEU A 18 14.98 1.42 -22.21
CA LEU A 18 16.33 1.24 -21.66
C LEU A 18 17.38 1.97 -22.51
N LYS A 19 17.28 1.87 -23.83
CA LYS A 19 18.17 2.58 -24.77
C LYS A 19 18.03 4.09 -24.63
N TYR A 20 16.80 4.61 -24.62
CA TYR A 20 16.55 6.05 -24.56
C TYR A 20 17.01 6.67 -23.24
N GLY A 21 16.73 6.04 -22.10
CA GLY A 21 17.19 6.56 -20.82
C GLY A 21 18.71 6.52 -20.64
N LYS A 22 19.39 5.46 -21.13
CA LYS A 22 20.86 5.41 -21.15
C LYS A 22 21.46 6.54 -21.99
N LEU A 23 20.90 6.79 -23.18
CA LEU A 23 21.33 7.87 -24.04
C LEU A 23 21.08 9.25 -23.40
N LEU A 24 19.94 9.42 -22.76
CA LEU A 24 19.56 10.64 -22.06
C LEU A 24 20.55 10.95 -20.92
N LEU A 25 20.89 9.96 -20.10
CA LEU A 25 21.89 10.11 -19.03
C LEU A 25 23.28 10.42 -19.57
N ALA A 26 23.71 9.77 -20.65
CA ALA A 26 25.01 10.03 -21.25
C ALA A 26 25.14 11.50 -21.69
N LYS A 27 24.12 12.03 -22.37
CA LYS A 27 24.08 13.45 -22.80
C LYS A 27 24.10 14.43 -21.63
N TYR A 28 23.50 14.08 -20.50
CA TYR A 28 23.52 14.93 -19.31
C TYR A 28 24.85 14.86 -18.54
N LYS A 29 25.53 13.71 -18.53
CA LYS A 29 26.85 13.55 -17.88
C LYS A 29 27.91 14.50 -18.42
N ASP A 30 27.86 14.85 -19.71
CA ASP A 30 28.79 15.81 -20.35
C ASP A 30 28.80 17.22 -19.72
N TYR A 31 27.75 17.52 -18.93
CA TYR A 31 27.51 18.80 -18.28
C TYR A 31 27.56 18.73 -16.74
N LYS A 32 27.90 17.58 -16.14
CA LYS A 32 27.97 17.38 -14.68
C LYS A 32 28.91 18.37 -13.97
N HIS A 33 29.95 18.83 -14.67
CA HIS A 33 30.93 19.78 -14.13
C HIS A 33 30.70 21.24 -14.54
N ALA A 34 29.56 21.56 -15.18
CA ALA A 34 29.31 22.91 -15.69
C ALA A 34 28.93 23.91 -14.58
N GLU A 35 28.15 23.49 -13.59
CA GLU A 35 27.66 24.31 -12.48
C GLU A 35 27.10 23.45 -11.33
N ARG A 36 27.16 23.94 -10.07
CA ARG A 36 26.73 23.18 -8.88
C ARG A 36 25.26 22.76 -8.95
N ASP A 37 24.39 23.70 -9.30
CA ASP A 37 22.95 23.48 -9.45
C ASP A 37 22.60 22.45 -10.53
N VAL A 38 23.40 22.37 -11.60
CA VAL A 38 23.20 21.40 -12.69
C VAL A 38 23.67 20.02 -12.24
N SER A 39 24.72 19.94 -11.43
CA SER A 39 25.20 18.69 -10.84
C SER A 39 24.16 18.04 -9.91
N GLU A 40 23.46 18.81 -9.07
CA GLU A 40 22.41 18.30 -8.18
C GLU A 40 21.23 17.71 -8.97
N VAL A 41 20.81 18.41 -10.03
CA VAL A 41 19.74 17.95 -10.92
C VAL A 41 20.16 16.71 -11.72
N ILE A 42 21.44 16.62 -12.14
CA ILE A 42 21.98 15.42 -12.79
C ILE A 42 21.99 14.21 -11.85
N ILE A 43 22.39 14.38 -10.59
CA ILE A 43 22.34 13.30 -9.59
C ILE A 43 20.90 12.82 -9.38
N SER A 44 19.94 13.76 -9.35
CA SER A 44 18.52 13.45 -9.16
C SER A 44 17.94 12.63 -10.31
N ILE A 45 18.29 12.95 -11.57
CA ILE A 45 17.86 12.15 -12.73
C ILE A 45 18.60 10.81 -12.81
N GLU A 46 19.88 10.73 -12.41
CA GLU A 46 20.62 9.47 -12.31
C GLU A 46 19.93 8.51 -11.32
N GLY A 47 19.55 8.99 -10.13
CA GLY A 47 18.81 8.21 -9.15
C GLY A 47 17.41 7.80 -9.63
N SER A 48 16.67 8.73 -10.22
CA SER A 48 15.34 8.46 -10.77
C SER A 48 15.40 7.43 -11.92
N TRP A 49 16.39 7.52 -12.80
CA TRP A 49 16.57 6.56 -13.88
C TRP A 49 17.00 5.18 -13.36
N LEU A 50 17.90 5.10 -12.38
CA LEU A 50 18.32 3.83 -11.80
C LEU A 50 17.14 3.02 -11.28
N LYS A 51 16.21 3.68 -10.56
CA LYS A 51 14.97 3.05 -10.11
C LYS A 51 14.11 2.55 -11.28
N THR A 52 13.97 3.38 -12.32
CA THR A 52 13.21 3.05 -13.54
C THR A 52 13.81 1.86 -14.30
N GLU A 53 15.15 1.80 -14.40
CA GLU A 53 15.87 0.71 -15.07
C GLU A 53 15.62 -0.63 -14.37
N ILE A 54 15.73 -0.66 -13.04
CA ILE A 54 15.44 -1.86 -12.24
C ILE A 54 14.00 -2.35 -12.48
N GLN A 55 13.05 -1.42 -12.54
CA GLN A 55 11.64 -1.72 -12.79
C GLN A 55 11.43 -2.33 -14.19
N LEU A 56 12.00 -1.71 -15.22
CA LEU A 56 11.92 -2.17 -16.61
C LEU A 56 12.54 -3.58 -16.80
N GLU A 57 13.71 -3.83 -16.22
CA GLU A 57 14.39 -5.12 -16.32
C GLU A 57 13.57 -6.28 -15.76
N TYR A 58 12.71 -6.01 -14.81
CA TYR A 58 11.93 -7.04 -14.13
C TYR A 58 10.53 -7.19 -14.70
N VAL A 59 9.92 -6.12 -15.24
CA VAL A 59 8.76 -6.27 -16.16
C VAL A 59 9.09 -7.29 -17.23
N ARG A 60 10.28 -7.17 -17.84
CA ARG A 60 10.76 -8.11 -18.86
C ARG A 60 10.79 -9.56 -18.35
N LYS A 61 11.13 -9.78 -17.08
CA LYS A 61 11.30 -11.12 -16.50
C LYS A 61 10.00 -11.80 -16.16
N ILE A 62 8.96 -11.05 -15.83
CA ILE A 62 7.69 -11.62 -15.37
C ILE A 62 6.52 -11.42 -16.33
N TRP A 63 6.73 -10.74 -17.46
CA TRP A 63 5.69 -10.36 -18.42
C TRP A 63 4.74 -11.52 -18.77
N GLU A 64 5.31 -12.67 -19.13
CA GLU A 64 4.55 -13.87 -19.54
C GLU A 64 3.70 -14.47 -18.42
N ARG A 65 3.93 -14.06 -17.16
CA ARG A 65 3.21 -14.54 -15.98
C ARG A 65 2.08 -13.59 -15.55
N LEU A 66 1.93 -12.44 -16.22
CA LEU A 66 0.87 -11.49 -15.94
C LEU A 66 -0.42 -11.89 -16.66
N ASP A 67 -1.56 -11.63 -16.03
CA ASP A 67 -2.88 -11.73 -16.67
C ASP A 67 -2.95 -10.85 -17.92
N GLU A 68 -3.71 -11.26 -18.94
CA GLU A 68 -3.81 -10.57 -20.23
C GLU A 68 -4.28 -9.10 -20.09
N ARG A 69 -5.14 -8.79 -19.12
CA ARG A 69 -5.59 -7.41 -18.87
C ARG A 69 -4.49 -6.55 -18.26
N LEU A 70 -3.71 -7.12 -17.34
CA LEU A 70 -2.53 -6.46 -16.77
C LEU A 70 -1.48 -6.22 -17.85
N GLN A 71 -1.24 -7.21 -18.72
CA GLN A 71 -0.36 -7.03 -19.87
C GLN A 71 -0.84 -5.88 -20.75
N ALA A 72 -2.13 -5.82 -21.11
CA ALA A 72 -2.65 -4.72 -21.90
C ALA A 72 -2.47 -3.34 -21.23
N HIS A 73 -2.73 -3.25 -19.92
CA HIS A 73 -2.56 -2.02 -19.15
C HIS A 73 -1.09 -1.59 -19.07
N TYR A 74 -0.18 -2.48 -18.68
CA TYR A 74 1.24 -2.14 -18.55
C TYR A 74 1.89 -1.87 -19.90
N HIS A 75 1.41 -2.46 -20.99
CA HIS A 75 1.86 -2.10 -22.32
C HIS A 75 1.63 -0.61 -22.59
N GLN A 76 0.44 -0.08 -22.25
CA GLN A 76 0.14 1.35 -22.38
C GLN A 76 1.03 2.20 -21.45
N VAL A 77 1.24 1.75 -20.21
CA VAL A 77 2.11 2.46 -19.25
C VAL A 77 3.56 2.52 -19.75
N LEU A 78 4.06 1.45 -20.37
CA LEU A 78 5.39 1.41 -20.97
C LEU A 78 5.50 2.30 -22.22
N GLN A 79 4.46 2.35 -23.05
CA GLN A 79 4.39 3.27 -24.20
C GLN A 79 4.48 4.73 -23.75
N VAL A 80 3.76 5.09 -22.69
CA VAL A 80 3.83 6.45 -22.11
C VAL A 80 5.25 6.80 -21.65
N LEU A 81 5.98 5.85 -21.05
CA LEU A 81 7.39 6.06 -20.69
C LEU A 81 8.26 6.25 -21.93
N GLN A 82 8.08 5.41 -22.95
CA GLN A 82 8.82 5.49 -24.20
C GLN A 82 8.66 6.87 -24.84
N ASP A 83 7.41 7.37 -24.93
CA ASP A 83 7.09 8.66 -25.51
C ASP A 83 7.71 9.82 -24.71
N LYS A 84 7.63 9.76 -23.37
CA LYS A 84 8.25 10.76 -22.47
C LYS A 84 9.77 10.80 -22.62
N LEU A 85 10.43 9.64 -22.66
CA LEU A 85 11.88 9.54 -22.85
C LEU A 85 12.31 10.06 -24.23
N GLN A 86 11.54 9.76 -25.28
CA GLN A 86 11.80 10.25 -26.62
C GLN A 86 11.61 11.77 -26.72
N ALA A 87 10.56 12.32 -26.09
CA ALA A 87 10.35 13.77 -26.00
C ALA A 87 11.48 14.47 -25.23
N ALA A 88 11.94 13.88 -24.13
CA ALA A 88 13.09 14.40 -23.38
C ALA A 88 14.37 14.41 -24.23
N LEU A 89 14.66 13.32 -24.94
CA LEU A 89 15.78 13.25 -25.88
C LEU A 89 15.69 14.31 -26.99
N GLY A 90 14.50 14.49 -27.59
CA GLY A 90 14.28 15.51 -28.63
C GLY A 90 14.55 16.94 -28.13
N LYS A 91 14.14 17.24 -26.88
CA LYS A 91 14.45 18.53 -26.25
C LYS A 91 15.97 18.70 -26.06
N VAL A 92 16.65 17.68 -25.55
CA VAL A 92 18.12 17.71 -25.40
C VAL A 92 18.81 17.90 -26.75
N ASP A 93 18.40 17.16 -27.77
CA ASP A 93 18.96 17.25 -29.11
C ASP A 93 18.74 18.61 -29.76
N SER A 94 17.59 19.24 -29.53
CA SER A 94 17.33 20.61 -30.00
C SER A 94 18.29 21.64 -29.40
N VAL A 95 18.69 21.47 -28.13
CA VAL A 95 19.62 22.38 -27.43
C VAL A 95 21.08 22.05 -27.81
N LEU A 96 21.39 20.78 -28.01
CA LEU A 96 22.74 20.33 -28.36
C LEU A 96 23.07 20.52 -29.85
N GLY A 97 22.06 20.53 -30.72
CA GLY A 97 22.20 20.60 -32.18
C GLY A 97 22.58 19.26 -32.83
N CYS A 98 22.47 18.14 -32.11
CA CYS A 98 22.69 16.80 -32.65
C CYS A 98 21.39 16.27 -33.27
N LYS A 99 21.36 16.07 -34.58
CA LYS A 99 20.16 15.60 -35.29
C LYS A 99 20.01 14.08 -35.35
N ASP A 100 21.03 13.30 -34.95
CA ASP A 100 21.04 11.85 -35.15
C ASP A 100 21.36 11.05 -33.88
N ILE A 101 20.42 10.17 -33.51
CA ILE A 101 20.51 9.18 -32.43
C ILE A 101 21.65 8.16 -32.67
N LYS A 102 22.14 8.02 -33.91
CA LYS A 102 23.11 6.99 -34.32
C LYS A 102 24.58 7.40 -34.19
N THR A 103 24.90 8.66 -33.91
CA THR A 103 26.27 9.22 -34.01
C THR A 103 26.86 9.72 -32.69
N TYR A 104 26.18 9.53 -31.56
CA TYR A 104 26.73 9.94 -30.26
C TYR A 104 27.71 8.89 -29.74
N ASN A 105 29.00 9.19 -29.83
CA ASN A 105 30.08 8.37 -29.29
C ASN A 105 30.56 8.97 -27.94
N PRO A 106 30.38 8.28 -26.80
CA PRO A 106 30.70 8.83 -25.47
C PRO A 106 32.20 9.13 -25.25
N ASP A 107 33.10 8.59 -26.08
CA ASP A 107 34.55 8.76 -25.94
C ASP A 107 35.14 9.94 -26.74
N SER A 108 34.31 10.75 -27.39
CA SER A 108 34.77 11.88 -28.20
C SER A 108 35.09 13.11 -27.32
N HIS A 109 36.31 13.15 -26.77
CA HIS A 109 36.89 14.36 -26.18
C HIS A 109 37.13 15.44 -27.25
N SER A 110 36.17 16.35 -27.45
CA SER A 110 36.42 17.58 -28.22
C SER A 110 36.32 18.84 -27.33
N ASN A 111 37.44 19.56 -27.26
CA ASN A 111 37.65 20.82 -26.54
C ASN A 111 36.78 21.96 -27.09
N ARG A 112 35.76 22.44 -26.35
CA ARG A 112 35.15 23.80 -26.53
C ARG A 112 34.55 24.32 -25.21
N LEU A 113 35.13 25.37 -24.61
CA LEU A 113 34.92 25.75 -23.20
C LEU A 113 34.22 27.10 -22.86
N PRO A 114 33.54 27.86 -23.75
CA PRO A 114 32.57 28.89 -23.29
C PRO A 114 31.10 28.47 -23.43
N VAL A 115 30.81 27.50 -24.31
CA VAL A 115 29.44 27.13 -24.72
C VAL A 115 28.74 26.23 -23.68
N LYS A 116 29.49 25.64 -22.73
CA LYS A 116 28.95 24.69 -21.75
C LYS A 116 27.99 25.32 -20.74
N LYS A 117 28.23 26.55 -20.27
CA LYS A 117 27.39 27.18 -19.23
C LYS A 117 26.01 27.60 -19.76
N LEU A 118 25.98 28.30 -20.89
CA LEU A 118 24.71 28.72 -21.51
C LEU A 118 23.84 27.52 -21.90
N LYS A 119 24.45 26.48 -22.50
CA LYS A 119 23.73 25.25 -22.84
C LYS A 119 23.28 24.47 -21.60
N ALA A 120 24.10 24.40 -20.54
CA ALA A 120 23.71 23.75 -19.28
C ALA A 120 22.51 24.43 -18.63
N ALA A 121 22.48 25.77 -18.60
CA ALA A 121 21.35 26.54 -18.10
C ALA A 121 20.07 26.30 -18.92
N MET A 122 20.17 26.17 -20.25
CA MET A 122 19.04 25.85 -21.12
C MET A 122 18.56 24.39 -20.99
N LEU A 123 19.44 23.47 -20.58
CA LEU A 123 19.09 22.06 -20.35
C LEU A 123 18.43 21.83 -18.99
N LYS A 124 18.72 22.65 -17.97
CA LYS A 124 18.23 22.48 -16.59
C LYS A 124 16.69 22.30 -16.51
N PRO A 125 15.84 23.13 -17.15
CA PRO A 125 14.39 22.91 -17.16
C PRO A 125 13.97 21.60 -17.82
N GLY A 126 14.69 21.18 -18.87
CA GLY A 126 14.46 19.90 -19.55
C GLY A 126 14.76 18.69 -18.67
N ILE A 127 15.85 18.76 -17.88
CA ILE A 127 16.19 17.70 -16.92
C ILE A 127 15.16 17.64 -15.79
N GLN A 128 14.75 18.79 -15.24
CA GLN A 128 13.72 18.85 -14.20
C GLN A 128 12.38 18.26 -14.68
N GLN A 129 11.97 18.59 -15.91
CA GLN A 129 10.78 18.00 -16.52
C GLN A 129 10.93 16.48 -16.70
N ALA A 130 12.09 16.00 -17.16
CA ALA A 130 12.36 14.57 -17.29
C ALA A 130 12.34 13.84 -15.94
N ILE A 131 12.85 14.46 -14.87
CA ILE A 131 12.75 13.93 -13.51
C ILE A 131 11.28 13.80 -13.09
N GLN A 132 10.49 14.86 -13.23
CA GLN A 132 9.07 14.84 -12.90
C GLN A 132 8.33 13.77 -13.72
N ASP A 133 8.64 13.68 -15.01
CA ASP A 133 8.05 12.69 -15.92
C ASP A 133 8.34 11.24 -15.50
N LEU A 134 9.58 10.97 -15.06
CA LEU A 134 9.98 9.67 -14.50
C LEU A 134 9.30 9.40 -13.18
N GLN A 135 9.23 10.37 -12.27
CA GLN A 135 8.56 10.21 -10.97
C GLN A 135 7.04 10.00 -11.12
N ASP A 136 6.39 10.74 -12.02
CA ASP A 136 4.98 10.55 -12.36
C ASP A 136 4.72 9.17 -12.99
N TRP A 137 5.65 8.66 -13.78
CA TRP A 137 5.56 7.31 -14.31
C TRP A 137 5.76 6.26 -13.20
N GLN A 138 6.78 6.45 -12.35
CA GLN A 138 7.06 5.59 -11.21
C GLN A 138 5.87 5.51 -10.25
N THR A 139 5.21 6.62 -9.93
CA THR A 139 4.02 6.58 -9.05
C THR A 139 2.86 5.77 -9.64
N LYS A 140 2.71 5.76 -10.96
CA LYS A 140 1.75 4.91 -11.68
C LYS A 140 2.19 3.45 -11.78
N PHE A 141 3.49 3.19 -11.68
CA PHE A 141 4.12 1.87 -11.82
C PHE A 141 4.48 1.19 -10.48
N ASP A 142 4.67 1.93 -9.39
CA ASP A 142 5.18 1.45 -8.10
C ASP A 142 4.21 0.51 -7.37
N PRO A 143 2.89 0.77 -7.26
CA PRO A 143 1.97 -0.15 -6.59
C PRO A 143 1.91 -1.50 -7.31
N SER A 144 1.91 -1.45 -8.63
CA SER A 144 1.92 -2.55 -9.58
C SER A 144 3.13 -3.48 -9.49
N TRP A 145 4.31 -2.90 -9.30
CA TRP A 145 5.58 -3.58 -9.15
C TRP A 145 5.63 -4.57 -7.97
N TYR A 146 5.12 -4.18 -6.80
CA TYR A 146 5.11 -5.05 -5.63
C TYR A 146 4.18 -6.26 -5.82
N LEU A 147 3.05 -6.05 -6.51
CA LEU A 147 2.08 -7.10 -6.86
C LEU A 147 2.65 -8.10 -7.85
N MET A 148 3.31 -7.59 -8.89
CA MET A 148 4.11 -8.33 -9.85
C MET A 148 5.15 -9.22 -9.16
N THR A 149 5.75 -8.71 -8.08
CA THR A 149 6.72 -9.45 -7.28
C THR A 149 6.11 -10.61 -6.49
N LEU A 150 4.82 -10.55 -6.21
CA LEU A 150 4.10 -11.52 -5.39
C LEU A 150 3.42 -12.60 -6.22
N VAL A 151 2.95 -12.27 -7.42
CA VAL A 151 2.33 -13.20 -8.39
C VAL A 151 3.34 -14.19 -9.01
N ALA A 152 4.63 -13.86 -9.05
CA ALA A 152 5.60 -14.65 -9.82
C ALA A 152 6.19 -15.86 -9.05
N ASP A 153 5.42 -16.94 -8.87
CA ASP A 153 5.73 -18.32 -8.41
C ASP A 153 7.23 -18.74 -8.24
N SER A 154 7.47 -19.59 -7.21
CA SER A 154 8.62 -20.34 -6.65
C SER A 154 9.98 -20.46 -7.37
N THR A 155 10.07 -20.16 -8.67
CA THR A 155 11.30 -20.23 -9.49
C THR A 155 12.22 -19.01 -9.34
N ILE A 156 11.71 -17.90 -8.80
CA ILE A 156 12.51 -16.69 -8.52
C ILE A 156 13.45 -16.92 -7.33
N ASP A 157 13.09 -17.81 -6.40
CA ASP A 157 13.91 -18.07 -5.21
C ASP A 157 15.25 -18.73 -5.55
N GLN A 158 15.31 -19.57 -6.60
CA GLN A 158 16.56 -20.12 -7.12
C GLN A 158 17.48 -19.02 -7.70
N HIS A 159 16.89 -17.95 -8.23
CA HIS A 159 17.63 -16.82 -8.81
C HIS A 159 18.04 -15.78 -7.75
N LEU A 160 17.27 -15.63 -6.67
CA LEU A 160 17.61 -14.79 -5.51
C LEU A 160 18.67 -15.44 -4.60
N GLN A 161 18.80 -16.77 -4.61
CA GLN A 161 19.86 -17.48 -3.89
C GLN A 161 21.25 -17.25 -4.48
N HIS A 162 21.37 -16.94 -5.78
CA HIS A 162 22.65 -16.74 -6.46
C HIS A 162 23.24 -15.33 -6.35
N ARG A 163 22.51 -14.36 -5.78
CA ARG A 163 23.08 -13.05 -5.40
C ARG A 163 23.24 -12.99 -3.89
N THR A 164 24.29 -13.62 -3.39
CA THR A 164 24.71 -13.45 -2.00
C THR A 164 25.86 -12.47 -1.92
N THR A 165 25.77 -11.65 -0.87
CA THR A 165 26.78 -10.73 -0.32
C THR A 165 26.80 -9.34 -0.95
N LEU A 166 26.30 -8.36 -0.17
CA LEU A 166 26.60 -6.89 -0.19
C LEU A 166 25.47 -5.90 -0.55
N ASP A 167 24.22 -6.29 -0.74
CA ASP A 167 23.17 -5.31 -1.10
C ASP A 167 22.01 -5.24 -0.10
N ASN A 168 21.99 -4.24 0.78
CA ASN A 168 20.86 -3.92 1.68
C ASN A 168 19.66 -3.28 0.93
N GLY A 169 19.47 -3.64 -0.34
CA GLY A 169 18.52 -3.02 -1.26
C GLY A 169 17.11 -3.62 -1.26
N PRO A 170 16.23 -3.15 -2.15
CA PRO A 170 14.86 -3.65 -2.35
C PRO A 170 14.80 -5.17 -2.59
N THR A 171 15.83 -5.77 -3.19
CA THR A 171 15.93 -7.19 -3.48
C THR A 171 16.08 -8.08 -2.24
N GLU A 172 16.84 -7.65 -1.22
CA GLU A 172 16.95 -8.39 0.05
C GLU A 172 15.66 -8.28 0.87
N LYS A 173 15.00 -7.11 0.86
CA LYS A 173 13.65 -6.96 1.45
C LYS A 173 12.66 -7.91 0.80
N LEU A 174 12.61 -7.96 -0.53
CA LEU A 174 11.74 -8.87 -1.27
C LEU A 174 12.04 -10.34 -0.98
N LYS A 175 13.32 -10.71 -0.87
CA LYS A 175 13.75 -12.06 -0.49
C LYS A 175 13.30 -12.44 0.92
N ALA A 176 13.53 -11.57 1.90
CA ALA A 176 13.09 -11.80 3.28
C ALA A 176 11.57 -11.99 3.37
N ILE A 177 10.81 -11.21 2.58
CA ILE A 177 9.36 -11.36 2.55
C ILE A 177 8.92 -12.66 1.87
N ARG A 178 9.52 -13.04 0.74
CA ARG A 178 9.22 -14.32 0.07
C ARG A 178 9.53 -15.52 0.93
N GLU A 179 10.64 -15.49 1.65
CA GLU A 179 11.00 -16.52 2.61
C GLU A 179 9.99 -16.63 3.76
N ALA A 180 9.38 -15.52 4.19
CA ALA A 180 8.31 -15.52 5.19
C ALA A 180 6.98 -16.12 4.68
N MET A 181 6.73 -16.07 3.37
CA MET A 181 5.51 -16.63 2.77
C MET A 181 5.62 -18.12 2.40
N ARG A 182 6.80 -18.74 2.48
CA ARG A 182 6.99 -20.15 2.13
C ARG A 182 6.39 -21.08 3.19
N PRO A 183 5.60 -22.10 2.80
CA PRO A 183 5.17 -23.15 3.73
C PRO A 183 6.38 -24.04 4.11
N THR A 184 6.90 -23.81 5.32
CA THR A 184 7.60 -24.81 6.16
C THR A 184 9.07 -25.19 5.82
N ASP A 185 9.84 -25.37 6.91
CA ASP A 185 11.10 -26.13 7.11
C ASP A 185 12.50 -25.49 7.11
N THR A 186 12.68 -24.20 6.85
CA THR A 186 13.99 -23.54 7.09
C THR A 186 13.94 -22.53 8.25
N TYR A 187 13.68 -23.04 9.45
CA TYR A 187 13.55 -22.25 10.69
C TYR A 187 14.88 -21.86 11.36
N LEU A 188 16.02 -22.40 10.93
CA LEU A 188 17.24 -22.45 11.76
C LEU A 188 18.27 -21.32 11.54
N MET A 189 18.02 -20.34 10.66
CA MET A 189 19.01 -19.29 10.31
C MET A 189 18.48 -17.86 10.37
N ARG A 190 17.29 -17.61 10.92
CA ARG A 190 16.67 -16.27 10.93
C ARG A 190 17.07 -15.46 12.16
N LYS A 191 17.42 -14.18 11.96
CA LYS A 191 17.49 -13.18 13.04
C LYS A 191 16.11 -13.12 13.73
N SER A 192 16.07 -13.28 15.04
CA SER A 192 14.81 -13.28 15.79
C SER A 192 14.08 -11.94 15.62
N ILE A 193 12.84 -11.98 15.10
CA ILE A 193 11.92 -10.82 15.07
C ILE A 193 11.33 -10.52 16.45
N PHE A 194 11.45 -11.47 17.38
CA PHE A 194 11.06 -11.28 18.77
C PHE A 194 12.17 -10.53 19.51
N ILE A 195 11.78 -9.45 20.19
CA ILE A 195 12.66 -8.55 20.95
C ILE A 195 12.33 -8.62 22.44
N ASP A 196 13.31 -8.27 23.29
CA ASP A 196 13.09 -8.22 24.73
C ASP A 196 12.18 -7.04 25.10
N GLY A 197 11.15 -7.31 25.91
CA GLY A 197 10.22 -6.28 26.38
C GLY A 197 10.89 -5.18 27.21
N ARG A 198 12.06 -5.46 27.79
CA ARG A 198 12.87 -4.47 28.51
C ARG A 198 13.41 -3.35 27.62
N SER A 199 13.39 -3.52 26.29
CA SER A 199 13.84 -2.50 25.36
C SER A 199 12.86 -1.34 25.20
N ILE A 200 11.60 -1.50 25.65
CA ILE A 200 10.55 -0.47 25.57
C ILE A 200 10.51 0.31 26.88
N GLU A 201 10.68 1.62 26.80
CA GLU A 201 10.67 2.55 27.93
C GLU A 201 9.55 3.61 27.81
N GLY A 202 9.23 4.23 28.96
CA GLY A 202 8.37 5.41 29.02
C GLY A 202 6.92 5.18 29.43
N LEU A 203 6.22 6.29 29.67
CA LEU A 203 4.79 6.31 30.00
C LEU A 203 3.98 5.94 28.75
N ARG A 204 3.12 4.92 28.86
CA ARG A 204 2.25 4.49 27.77
C ARG A 204 1.15 5.52 27.58
N GLN A 205 1.21 6.29 26.50
CA GLN A 205 0.14 7.21 26.14
C GLN A 205 -0.89 6.46 25.31
N HIS A 206 -2.03 6.14 25.93
CA HIS A 206 -3.13 5.46 25.24
C HIS A 206 -3.74 6.36 24.18
N LEU A 207 -3.87 5.81 22.97
CA LEU A 207 -4.74 6.37 21.95
C LEU A 207 -6.16 5.88 22.24
N SER A 208 -7.12 6.80 22.22
CA SER A 208 -8.53 6.59 22.60
C SER A 208 -9.06 5.17 22.36
N LEU A 209 -9.42 4.50 23.48
CA LEU A 209 -10.23 3.28 23.63
C LEU A 209 -9.75 1.91 23.11
N TYR A 210 -8.58 1.72 22.49
CA TYR A 210 -8.16 0.36 22.08
C TYR A 210 -6.65 0.08 22.25
N THR A 211 -6.25 -1.17 21.97
CA THR A 211 -4.98 -1.89 22.23
C THR A 211 -3.69 -1.23 21.75
N THR A 212 -3.76 0.00 21.25
CA THR A 212 -2.67 0.75 20.64
C THR A 212 -2.25 1.92 21.52
N TYR A 213 -0.95 2.09 21.74
CA TYR A 213 -0.41 3.20 22.51
C TYR A 213 0.98 3.62 22.01
N VAL A 214 1.38 4.83 22.35
CA VAL A 214 2.70 5.38 22.00
C VAL A 214 3.67 5.14 23.17
N SER A 215 4.90 4.79 22.84
CA SER A 215 6.02 4.61 23.79
C SER A 215 7.34 5.03 23.13
N HIS A 216 8.46 4.86 23.84
CA HIS A 216 9.79 5.04 23.30
C HIS A 216 10.62 3.76 23.46
N MET A 217 11.56 3.56 22.55
CA MET A 217 12.61 2.56 22.70
C MET A 217 13.72 3.14 23.59
N HIS A 218 14.58 2.29 24.16
CA HIS A 218 15.71 2.70 25.01
C HIS A 218 16.71 3.66 24.29
N ASP A 219 16.75 3.66 22.96
CA ASP A 219 17.54 4.60 22.17
C ASP A 219 16.84 5.96 21.92
N GLY A 220 15.65 6.15 22.49
CA GLY A 220 14.82 7.35 22.35
C GLY A 220 13.91 7.37 21.12
N GLN A 221 13.92 6.31 20.28
CA GLN A 221 13.05 6.25 19.10
C GLN A 221 11.57 6.12 19.52
N ALA A 222 10.71 7.00 18.99
CA ALA A 222 9.27 6.93 19.20
C ALA A 222 8.67 5.73 18.47
N VAL A 223 7.87 4.94 19.19
CA VAL A 223 7.22 3.74 18.67
C VAL A 223 5.74 3.71 19.00
N LEU A 224 4.98 3.10 18.08
CA LEU A 224 3.58 2.77 18.28
C LEU A 224 3.48 1.27 18.56
N ILE A 225 2.82 0.92 19.65
CA ILE A 225 2.69 -0.46 20.11
C ILE A 225 1.25 -0.90 19.92
N ASP A 226 1.05 -2.02 19.25
CA ASP A 226 -0.25 -2.65 19.06
C ASP A 226 -0.28 -4.03 19.70
N THR A 227 -1.29 -4.28 20.55
CA THR A 227 -1.37 -5.51 21.34
C THR A 227 -2.41 -6.47 20.77
N ILE A 228 -1.98 -7.69 20.47
CA ILE A 228 -2.85 -8.81 20.10
C ILE A 228 -3.04 -9.71 21.31
N THR A 229 -4.29 -10.02 21.63
CA THR A 229 -4.65 -10.97 22.70
C THR A 229 -5.25 -12.24 22.09
N TYR A 230 -4.72 -13.39 22.48
CA TYR A 230 -5.24 -14.70 22.11
C TYR A 230 -6.06 -15.29 23.26
N PRO A 231 -7.29 -15.79 22.99
CA PRO A 231 -8.12 -16.38 24.02
C PRO A 231 -7.52 -17.70 24.55
N PRO A 232 -7.92 -18.12 25.77
CA PRO A 232 -7.54 -19.43 26.32
C PRO A 232 -7.91 -20.56 25.35
N GLY A 233 -7.06 -21.58 25.25
CA GLY A 233 -7.27 -22.73 24.36
C GLY A 233 -6.83 -22.51 22.90
N THR A 234 -6.28 -21.34 22.55
CA THR A 234 -5.64 -21.13 21.24
C THR A 234 -4.40 -22.00 21.10
N ASN A 235 -4.19 -22.62 19.92
CA ASN A 235 -2.93 -23.28 19.60
C ASN A 235 -1.81 -22.23 19.44
N MET A 236 -1.04 -22.06 20.52
CA MET A 236 0.02 -21.05 20.58
C MET A 236 1.18 -21.34 19.63
N SER A 237 1.45 -22.60 19.29
CA SER A 237 2.48 -22.96 18.32
C SER A 237 2.16 -22.40 16.93
N THR A 238 0.90 -22.50 16.51
CA THR A 238 0.40 -21.90 15.26
C THR A 238 0.32 -20.37 15.36
N ALA A 239 -0.16 -19.83 16.49
CA ALA A 239 -0.26 -18.38 16.68
C ALA A 239 1.12 -17.68 16.61
N ILE A 240 2.16 -18.26 17.21
CA ILE A 240 3.53 -17.74 17.17
C ILE A 240 4.07 -17.68 15.74
N ILE A 241 3.75 -18.68 14.91
CA ILE A 241 4.13 -18.69 13.49
C ILE A 241 3.47 -17.50 12.77
N HIS A 242 2.15 -17.34 12.90
CA HIS A 242 1.44 -16.23 12.27
C HIS A 242 1.91 -14.85 12.73
N VAL A 243 2.18 -14.69 14.03
CA VAL A 243 2.74 -13.46 14.60
C VAL A 243 4.11 -13.15 14.00
N ARG A 244 4.98 -14.17 13.89
CA ARG A 244 6.31 -14.02 13.30
C ARG A 244 6.23 -13.64 11.83
N ASP A 245 5.43 -14.34 11.04
CA ASP A 245 5.32 -14.13 9.60
C ASP A 245 4.78 -12.72 9.30
N LEU A 246 3.76 -12.29 10.04
CA LEU A 246 3.24 -10.92 9.96
C LEU A 246 4.32 -9.89 10.27
N ALA A 247 5.08 -10.08 11.36
CA ALA A 247 6.10 -9.14 11.77
C ALA A 247 7.23 -9.02 10.73
N ILE A 248 7.58 -10.11 10.04
CA ILE A 248 8.56 -10.09 8.96
C ILE A 248 8.00 -9.35 7.74
N VAL A 249 6.74 -9.57 7.39
CA VAL A 249 6.11 -8.83 6.27
C VAL A 249 6.05 -7.34 6.57
N LEU A 250 5.62 -6.96 7.77
CA LEU A 250 5.51 -5.56 8.17
C LEU A 250 6.86 -4.88 8.43
N SER A 251 7.93 -5.61 8.74
CA SER A 251 9.26 -4.99 8.88
C SER A 251 9.81 -4.46 7.55
N ASN A 252 9.26 -4.95 6.44
CA ASN A 252 9.60 -4.52 5.09
C ASN A 252 8.63 -3.48 4.53
N ALA A 253 7.61 -3.08 5.29
CA ALA A 253 6.67 -2.05 4.87
C ALA A 253 7.36 -0.69 4.75
N ASP A 254 7.15 -0.03 3.61
CA ASP A 254 7.47 1.38 3.41
C ASP A 254 6.30 2.27 3.86
N PRO A 255 6.48 3.14 4.87
CA PRO A 255 5.41 3.99 5.40
C PRO A 255 4.82 4.97 4.38
N GLU A 256 5.62 5.47 3.45
CA GLU A 256 5.19 6.46 2.47
C GLU A 256 4.40 5.82 1.33
N VAL A 257 4.88 4.65 0.87
CA VAL A 257 4.27 3.92 -0.25
C VAL A 257 2.98 3.23 0.18
N PHE A 258 2.99 2.53 1.32
CA PHE A 258 1.90 1.62 1.70
C PHE A 258 0.99 2.14 2.82
N GLY A 259 1.34 3.24 3.48
CA GLY A 259 0.57 3.69 4.66
C GLY A 259 0.62 2.68 5.80
N LEU A 260 1.73 1.96 5.94
CA LEU A 260 1.96 0.96 6.98
C LEU A 260 3.27 1.25 7.69
N LEU A 261 3.26 1.26 9.01
CA LEU A 261 4.47 1.48 9.78
C LEU A 261 5.36 0.23 9.74
N ALA A 262 6.68 0.45 9.67
CA ALA A 262 7.66 -0.63 9.69
C ALA A 262 7.71 -1.30 11.07
N CYS A 263 7.46 -2.61 11.11
CA CYS A 263 7.56 -3.40 12.33
C CYS A 263 9.04 -3.59 12.74
N HIS A 264 9.40 -3.07 13.91
CA HIS A 264 10.72 -3.26 14.52
C HIS A 264 10.88 -4.62 15.18
N GLY A 265 9.79 -5.18 15.70
CA GLY A 265 9.79 -6.49 16.31
C GLY A 265 8.52 -6.77 17.09
N VAL A 266 8.50 -7.94 17.74
CA VAL A 266 7.38 -8.38 18.57
C VAL A 266 7.86 -8.70 19.98
N VAL A 267 7.13 -8.24 20.99
CA VAL A 267 7.32 -8.63 22.39
C VAL A 267 6.25 -9.65 22.76
N ALA A 268 6.67 -10.82 23.23
CA ALA A 268 5.76 -11.80 23.81
C ALA A 268 5.53 -11.46 25.29
N ILE A 269 4.28 -11.26 25.70
CA ILE A 269 3.93 -11.03 27.08
C ILE A 269 3.44 -12.36 27.66
N ALA A 270 4.30 -12.98 28.47
CA ALA A 270 3.90 -14.07 29.35
C ALA A 270 3.23 -13.45 30.58
N ASN A 271 1.92 -13.65 30.70
CA ASN A 271 1.17 -13.18 31.86
C ASN A 271 0.89 -14.38 32.76
N GLU A 272 1.71 -14.59 33.79
CA GLU A 272 1.64 -15.77 34.68
C GLU A 272 0.30 -15.91 35.40
N GLN A 273 -0.50 -14.83 35.47
CA GLN A 273 -1.81 -14.78 36.14
C GLN A 273 -3.00 -14.75 35.18
N ALA A 274 -2.80 -14.54 33.87
CA ALA A 274 -3.90 -14.47 32.91
C ALA A 274 -3.90 -15.69 31.99
N GLU A 275 -5.07 -16.28 31.77
CA GLU A 275 -5.25 -17.43 30.86
C GLU A 275 -5.03 -17.07 29.37
N SER A 276 -4.82 -15.79 29.05
CA SER A 276 -4.64 -15.28 27.69
C SER A 276 -3.17 -14.97 27.38
N SER A 277 -2.69 -15.43 26.23
CA SER A 277 -1.36 -15.06 25.71
C SER A 277 -1.44 -13.77 24.89
N GLN A 278 -0.48 -12.86 25.08
CA GLN A 278 -0.44 -11.57 24.40
C GLN A 278 0.86 -11.36 23.64
N PHE A 279 0.77 -10.68 22.50
CA PHE A 279 1.91 -10.23 21.72
C PHE A 279 1.78 -8.75 21.40
N GLN A 280 2.88 -8.02 21.46
CA GLN A 280 2.92 -6.60 21.16
C GLN A 280 3.79 -6.37 19.94
N PHE A 281 3.19 -5.85 18.88
CA PHE A 281 3.90 -5.38 17.70
C PHE A 281 4.44 -3.99 17.98
N VAL A 282 5.73 -3.80 17.71
CA VAL A 282 6.41 -2.52 17.90
C VAL A 282 6.66 -1.91 16.54
N PHE A 283 6.01 -0.80 16.25
CA PHE A 283 6.10 -0.08 14.99
C PHE A 283 6.89 1.20 15.17
N ALA A 284 7.87 1.46 14.31
CA ALA A 284 8.54 2.76 14.35
C ALA A 284 7.65 3.86 13.80
N ILE A 285 7.65 4.97 14.50
CA ILE A 285 7.06 6.22 14.02
C ILE A 285 8.13 6.94 13.19
N PRO A 286 7.89 7.24 11.90
CA PRO A 286 8.80 8.00 11.07
C PRO A 286 9.20 9.35 11.70
N PRO A 287 10.46 9.78 11.57
CA PRO A 287 10.90 11.08 12.07
C PRO A 287 10.06 12.23 11.52
N GLY A 288 9.73 13.21 12.37
CA GLY A 288 8.94 14.38 12.00
C GLY A 288 7.41 14.16 12.07
N LEU A 289 6.96 12.94 12.35
CA LEU A 289 5.56 12.66 12.64
C LEU A 289 5.28 12.77 14.14
N PHE A 290 4.20 13.47 14.49
CA PHE A 290 3.82 13.73 15.88
C PHE A 290 2.30 13.76 16.05
N ASN A 291 1.82 13.86 17.29
CA ASN A 291 0.39 13.93 17.66
C ASN A 291 -0.49 12.84 17.01
N PRO A 292 -0.22 11.55 17.27
CA PRO A 292 -1.06 10.47 16.76
C PRO A 292 -2.49 10.59 17.31
N ARG A 293 -3.47 10.47 16.41
CA ARG A 293 -4.90 10.38 16.72
C ARG A 293 -5.55 9.32 15.86
N THR A 294 -6.62 8.69 16.35
CA THR A 294 -7.39 7.78 15.49
C THR A 294 -8.20 8.57 14.47
N LEU A 295 -8.52 7.97 13.34
CA LEU A 295 -9.42 8.57 12.36
C LEU A 295 -10.79 8.83 13.01
N ARG A 296 -11.28 7.96 13.91
CA ARG A 296 -12.52 8.20 14.64
C ARG A 296 -12.47 9.51 15.42
N ASP A 297 -11.42 9.71 16.21
CA ASP A 297 -11.23 10.93 16.98
C ASP A 297 -11.22 12.18 16.08
N LEU A 298 -10.54 12.07 14.93
CA LEU A 298 -10.46 13.13 13.94
C LEU A 298 -11.80 13.42 13.25
N LEU A 299 -12.64 12.41 12.99
CA LEU A 299 -13.97 12.56 12.41
C LEU A 299 -15.00 13.09 13.42
N LEU A 300 -14.82 12.81 14.72
CA LEU A 300 -15.72 13.27 15.79
C LEU A 300 -15.50 14.73 16.16
N HIS A 301 -14.25 15.17 16.21
CA HIS A 301 -13.86 16.51 16.64
C HIS A 301 -13.51 17.44 15.47
N GLY A 302 -13.71 16.98 14.24
CA GLY A 302 -12.99 17.45 13.06
C GLY A 302 -13.43 18.77 12.46
N ALA A 303 -12.46 19.68 12.33
CA ALA A 303 -12.49 20.81 11.41
C ALA A 303 -12.67 20.37 9.94
N THR A 304 -13.05 21.31 9.07
CA THR A 304 -13.14 21.05 7.63
C THR A 304 -11.74 20.97 7.01
N TYR A 305 -11.37 19.80 6.48
CA TYR A 305 -10.12 19.62 5.74
C TYR A 305 -10.31 19.76 4.23
N PRO A 306 -9.28 20.21 3.49
CA PRO A 306 -9.28 20.24 2.03
C PRO A 306 -9.59 18.86 1.41
N LEU A 307 -10.33 18.88 0.31
CA LEU A 307 -10.84 17.67 -0.33
C LEU A 307 -9.72 16.75 -0.84
N ASP A 308 -8.66 17.32 -1.40
CA ASP A 308 -7.46 16.62 -1.87
C ASP A 308 -6.80 15.82 -0.74
N GLN A 309 -6.71 16.38 0.48
CA GLN A 309 -6.13 15.67 1.63
C GLN A 309 -7.00 14.49 2.06
N ARG A 310 -8.33 14.60 1.98
CA ARG A 310 -9.26 13.47 2.25
C ARG A 310 -9.05 12.35 1.23
N PHE A 311 -8.89 12.68 -0.04
CA PHE A 311 -8.56 11.70 -1.08
C PHE A 311 -7.23 11.00 -0.81
N GLN A 312 -6.21 11.74 -0.36
CA GLN A 312 -4.91 11.14 -0.04
C GLN A 312 -5.00 10.14 1.13
N LEU A 313 -5.76 10.43 2.19
CA LEU A 313 -5.97 9.46 3.27
C LEU A 313 -6.71 8.20 2.77
N ALA A 314 -7.77 8.37 2.00
CA ALA A 314 -8.51 7.25 1.41
C ALA A 314 -7.60 6.37 0.53
N LYS A 315 -6.75 7.00 -0.29
CA LYS A 315 -5.76 6.35 -1.17
C LYS A 315 -4.70 5.60 -0.36
N LYS A 316 -4.22 6.18 0.75
CA LYS A 316 -3.28 5.52 1.67
C LYS A 316 -3.91 4.29 2.32
N LEU A 317 -5.13 4.39 2.84
CA LEU A 317 -5.81 3.23 3.44
C LEU A 317 -5.98 2.09 2.42
N ALA A 318 -6.42 2.41 1.20
CA ALA A 318 -6.59 1.40 0.15
C ALA A 318 -5.26 0.71 -0.21
N ARG A 319 -4.13 1.46 -0.21
CA ARG A 319 -2.77 0.92 -0.38
C ARG A 319 -2.36 0.00 0.77
N SER A 320 -2.73 0.33 2.02
CA SER A 320 -2.42 -0.53 3.17
C SER A 320 -3.14 -1.87 3.09
N VAL A 321 -4.44 -1.85 2.74
CA VAL A 321 -5.23 -3.08 2.54
C VAL A 321 -4.67 -3.91 1.39
N THR A 322 -4.36 -3.24 0.28
CA THR A 322 -3.70 -3.83 -0.89
C THR A 322 -2.42 -4.56 -0.50
N PHE A 323 -1.52 -3.90 0.24
CA PHE A 323 -0.26 -4.49 0.70
C PHE A 323 -0.54 -5.76 1.50
N VAL A 324 -1.40 -5.69 2.52
CA VAL A 324 -1.75 -6.84 3.38
C VAL A 324 -2.27 -8.03 2.56
N HIS A 325 -3.20 -7.77 1.63
CA HIS A 325 -3.81 -8.81 0.80
C HIS A 325 -2.82 -9.47 -0.15
N THR A 326 -1.88 -8.69 -0.69
CA THR A 326 -0.90 -9.23 -1.64
C THR A 326 0.05 -10.23 -0.99
N TYR A 327 0.26 -10.15 0.32
CA TYR A 327 1.04 -11.15 1.07
C TYR A 327 0.19 -12.34 1.55
N GLY A 328 -1.03 -12.49 1.03
CA GLY A 328 -1.90 -13.63 1.36
C GLY A 328 -2.52 -13.54 2.75
N PHE A 329 -2.71 -12.34 3.28
CA PHE A 329 -3.28 -12.13 4.61
C PHE A 329 -4.55 -11.29 4.61
N VAL A 330 -5.29 -11.36 5.72
CA VAL A 330 -6.51 -10.58 5.96
C VAL A 330 -6.40 -9.80 7.28
N HIS A 331 -6.82 -8.54 7.27
CA HIS A 331 -6.71 -7.62 8.40
C HIS A 331 -7.80 -7.83 9.46
N LYS A 332 -9.05 -8.09 9.06
CA LYS A 332 -10.21 -8.38 9.93
C LYS A 332 -10.73 -7.26 10.83
N ASN A 333 -9.98 -6.18 10.94
CA ASN A 333 -10.25 -5.12 11.91
C ASN A 333 -10.23 -3.70 11.31
N ILE A 334 -10.44 -3.55 9.99
CA ILE A 334 -10.38 -2.22 9.34
C ILE A 334 -11.57 -1.37 9.82
N ARG A 335 -11.29 -0.33 10.60
CA ARG A 335 -12.26 0.67 11.07
C ARG A 335 -11.55 1.98 11.44
N PRO A 336 -12.28 3.10 11.67
CA PRO A 336 -11.66 4.37 12.06
C PRO A 336 -10.81 4.34 13.34
N ASP A 337 -11.06 3.41 14.26
CA ASP A 337 -10.22 3.24 15.46
C ASP A 337 -8.83 2.66 15.13
N THR A 338 -8.72 1.91 14.04
CA THR A 338 -7.48 1.21 13.65
C THR A 338 -6.73 1.95 12.55
N ILE A 339 -7.09 3.21 12.29
CA ILE A 339 -6.41 4.09 11.35
C ILE A 339 -5.85 5.24 12.17
N VAL A 340 -4.53 5.30 12.32
CA VAL A 340 -3.87 6.34 13.12
C VAL A 340 -3.31 7.40 12.18
N VAL A 341 -3.70 8.65 12.42
CA VAL A 341 -3.27 9.83 11.69
C VAL A 341 -2.24 10.58 12.52
N PHE A 342 -1.08 10.83 11.94
CA PHE A 342 -0.01 11.64 12.52
C PHE A 342 0.05 12.98 11.80
N GLN A 343 0.26 14.05 12.56
CA GLN A 343 0.57 15.35 12.00
C GLN A 343 2.04 15.40 11.58
N ASP A 344 2.32 16.24 10.60
CA ASP A 344 3.66 16.67 10.22
C ASP A 344 3.63 18.20 10.03
N HIS A 345 4.77 18.81 9.74
CA HIS A 345 4.83 20.26 9.54
C HIS A 345 4.30 20.73 8.17
N SER A 346 4.01 19.81 7.25
CA SER A 346 3.66 20.12 5.85
C SER A 346 2.17 19.95 5.53
N SER A 347 1.48 19.05 6.22
CA SER A 347 0.08 18.69 5.97
C SER A 347 -0.82 19.07 7.14
N VAL A 348 -1.94 19.70 6.83
CA VAL A 348 -2.95 20.09 7.83
C VAL A 348 -3.63 18.83 8.40
N LEU A 349 -3.93 17.85 7.55
CA LEU A 349 -4.57 16.60 7.93
C LEU A 349 -3.57 15.53 8.40
N GLY A 350 -2.36 15.52 7.85
CA GLY A 350 -1.30 14.58 8.21
C GLY A 350 -1.27 13.28 7.40
N HIS A 351 -0.64 12.25 7.97
CA HIS A 351 -0.37 10.95 7.36
C HIS A 351 -1.09 9.83 8.12
N SER A 352 -1.91 9.03 7.43
CA SER A 352 -2.58 7.86 8.03
C SER A 352 -1.77 6.58 7.90
N PHE A 353 -1.83 5.76 8.94
CA PHE A 353 -1.30 4.40 8.96
C PHE A 353 -2.35 3.42 9.48
N LEU A 354 -2.48 2.27 8.81
CA LEU A 354 -3.33 1.18 9.28
C LEU A 354 -2.59 0.38 10.38
N VAL A 355 -3.26 0.18 11.51
CA VAL A 355 -2.79 -0.56 12.70
C VAL A 355 -3.89 -1.52 13.15
N GLY A 356 -3.78 -2.13 14.32
CA GLY A 356 -4.86 -2.95 14.89
C GLY A 356 -4.96 -4.31 14.22
N PHE A 357 -3.81 -4.95 13.96
CA PHE A 357 -3.68 -6.24 13.27
C PHE A 357 -4.17 -7.40 14.16
N GLU A 358 -5.41 -7.33 14.62
CA GLU A 358 -6.02 -8.33 15.50
C GLU A 358 -6.33 -9.62 14.72
N ARG A 359 -5.87 -10.76 15.25
CA ARG A 359 -6.22 -12.10 14.75
C ARG A 359 -5.88 -12.31 13.28
N PHE A 360 -4.81 -11.67 12.83
CA PHE A 360 -4.20 -11.85 11.54
C PHE A 360 -3.89 -13.33 11.27
N ARG A 361 -4.08 -13.77 10.02
CA ARG A 361 -3.82 -15.15 9.61
C ARG A 361 -3.56 -15.21 8.10
N PRO A 362 -2.82 -16.23 7.63
CA PRO A 362 -2.81 -16.59 6.22
C PRO A 362 -4.25 -16.81 5.73
N ALA A 363 -4.56 -16.39 4.50
CA ALA A 363 -5.87 -16.55 3.88
C ALA A 363 -6.32 -18.01 3.85
N ALA A 364 -5.37 -18.93 3.64
CA ALA A 364 -5.57 -20.38 3.63
C ALA A 364 -5.82 -21.01 5.01
N ALA A 365 -5.52 -20.32 6.12
CA ALA A 365 -5.78 -20.87 7.45
C ALA A 365 -7.30 -20.87 7.75
N GLY A 366 -7.86 -21.96 8.29
CA GLY A 366 -9.29 -22.05 8.66
C GLY A 366 -9.72 -21.03 9.72
N SER A 367 -10.99 -20.58 9.71
CA SER A 367 -11.44 -19.50 10.64
C SER A 367 -12.03 -20.08 11.90
N GLN A 368 -11.52 -19.65 13.05
CA GLN A 368 -12.29 -19.70 14.27
C GLN A 368 -13.47 -18.75 14.06
N LEU A 369 -14.69 -19.29 13.88
CA LEU A 369 -15.95 -18.57 13.70
C LEU A 369 -16.35 -17.85 15.02
N GLN A 370 -15.42 -17.10 15.59
CA GLN A 370 -15.61 -16.35 16.82
C GLN A 370 -16.07 -14.94 16.45
N GLY A 371 -17.32 -14.64 16.78
CA GLY A 371 -17.92 -13.34 16.59
C GLY A 371 -17.71 -12.39 17.77
N ASP A 372 -18.34 -11.22 17.68
CA ASP A 372 -18.39 -10.20 18.72
C ASP A 372 -19.78 -9.53 18.63
N PRO A 373 -20.57 -9.41 19.71
CA PRO A 373 -21.89 -8.80 19.65
C PRO A 373 -21.86 -7.26 19.51
N ARG A 374 -20.71 -6.61 19.70
CA ARG A 374 -20.60 -5.14 19.66
C ARG A 374 -20.98 -4.56 18.30
N TRP A 375 -22.08 -3.81 18.26
CA TRP A 375 -22.65 -3.26 17.03
C TRP A 375 -21.68 -2.27 16.37
N GLU A 376 -20.97 -1.47 17.16
CA GLU A 376 -20.05 -0.42 16.71
C GLU A 376 -18.84 -1.00 15.98
N THR A 377 -18.49 -2.26 16.28
CA THR A 377 -17.46 -2.99 15.54
C THR A 377 -18.05 -3.74 14.35
N ASN A 378 -19.24 -4.32 14.52
CA ASN A 378 -19.93 -5.07 13.48
C ASN A 378 -20.39 -4.22 12.30
N LEU A 379 -20.64 -2.92 12.49
CA LEU A 379 -20.98 -1.99 11.40
C LEU A 379 -19.97 -2.07 10.23
N TYR A 380 -18.69 -2.26 10.55
CA TYR A 380 -17.60 -2.35 9.58
C TYR A 380 -17.40 -3.76 9.01
N ARG A 381 -18.15 -4.76 9.48
CA ARG A 381 -18.06 -6.15 9.01
C ARG A 381 -19.20 -6.45 8.06
N HIS A 382 -18.93 -7.28 7.06
CA HIS A 382 -19.97 -7.74 6.14
C HIS A 382 -21.13 -8.40 6.92
N PRO A 383 -22.40 -8.25 6.52
CA PRO A 383 -23.55 -8.77 7.26
C PRO A 383 -23.44 -10.23 7.71
N ARG A 384 -22.95 -11.12 6.84
CA ARG A 384 -22.75 -12.56 7.12
C ARG A 384 -21.64 -12.85 8.15
N ARG A 385 -20.89 -11.83 8.56
CA ARG A 385 -19.78 -11.89 9.51
C ARG A 385 -20.06 -11.12 10.81
N GLN A 386 -21.27 -10.59 10.98
CA GLN A 386 -21.67 -9.87 12.19
C GLN A 386 -22.21 -10.83 13.27
N GLY A 387 -22.30 -10.32 14.50
CA GLY A 387 -22.83 -11.05 15.64
C GLY A 387 -21.86 -12.07 16.25
N SER A 388 -22.35 -12.85 17.21
CA SER A 388 -21.54 -13.78 18.01
C SER A 388 -21.17 -15.07 17.26
N ARG A 389 -21.89 -15.40 16.19
CA ARG A 389 -21.69 -16.61 15.37
C ARG A 389 -21.72 -16.22 13.88
N PRO A 390 -20.57 -15.84 13.31
CA PRO A 390 -20.45 -15.57 11.88
C PRO A 390 -20.87 -16.78 11.03
N GLU A 391 -21.53 -16.52 9.89
CA GLU A 391 -22.01 -17.55 8.96
C GLU A 391 -20.89 -18.08 8.06
N ASP A 392 -20.04 -17.19 7.55
CA ASP A 392 -19.00 -17.52 6.56
C ASP A 392 -17.62 -17.58 7.18
N THR A 393 -16.68 -18.30 6.55
CA THR A 393 -15.26 -18.16 6.85
C THR A 393 -14.71 -16.82 6.36
N TYR A 394 -13.65 -16.29 6.97
CA TYR A 394 -13.16 -14.95 6.62
C TYR A 394 -12.28 -14.95 5.36
N ILE A 395 -12.77 -14.41 4.24
CA ILE A 395 -12.00 -14.14 3.01
C ILE A 395 -11.61 -12.66 2.85
N MET A 396 -10.72 -12.34 1.91
CA MET A 396 -10.21 -10.98 1.65
C MET A 396 -11.32 -9.96 1.36
N GLN A 397 -12.39 -10.37 0.68
CA GLN A 397 -13.54 -9.53 0.33
C GLN A 397 -14.24 -8.94 1.58
N HIS A 398 -14.12 -9.59 2.74
CA HIS A 398 -14.65 -9.00 3.97
C HIS A 398 -13.89 -7.74 4.40
N ASP A 399 -12.57 -7.69 4.20
CA ASP A 399 -11.79 -6.46 4.41
C ASP A 399 -12.17 -5.39 3.38
N ILE A 400 -12.54 -5.80 2.16
CA ILE A 400 -12.98 -4.88 1.11
C ILE A 400 -14.30 -4.21 1.47
N TYR A 401 -15.24 -4.97 2.04
CA TYR A 401 -16.45 -4.42 2.62
C TYR A 401 -16.11 -3.40 3.72
N SER A 402 -15.23 -3.76 4.67
CA SER A 402 -14.81 -2.87 5.76
C SER A 402 -14.19 -1.57 5.24
N LEU A 403 -13.35 -1.67 4.22
CA LEU A 403 -12.80 -0.50 3.53
C LEU A 403 -13.91 0.36 2.94
N GLY A 404 -14.93 -0.23 2.29
CA GLY A 404 -16.06 0.50 1.74
C GLY A 404 -16.78 1.35 2.79
N VAL A 405 -16.97 0.82 3.99
CA VAL A 405 -17.57 1.57 5.11
C VAL A 405 -16.67 2.74 5.53
N CYS A 406 -15.35 2.52 5.68
CA CYS A 406 -14.42 3.61 6.01
C CYS A 406 -14.32 4.68 4.92
N LEU A 407 -14.30 4.29 3.64
CA LEU A 407 -14.30 5.24 2.51
C LEU A 407 -15.59 6.08 2.47
N LEU A 408 -16.72 5.51 2.88
CA LEU A 408 -17.94 6.27 3.03
C LEU A 408 -17.82 7.35 4.14
N GLU A 409 -17.28 7.00 5.31
CA GLU A 409 -17.00 7.98 6.37
C GLU A 409 -15.98 9.04 5.94
N PHE A 410 -14.95 8.68 5.17
CA PHE A 410 -14.01 9.64 4.58
C PHE A 410 -14.71 10.62 3.63
N GLY A 411 -15.61 10.13 2.79
CA GLY A 411 -16.31 10.95 1.81
C GLY A 411 -17.33 11.90 2.43
N LEU A 412 -18.03 11.44 3.47
CA LEU A 412 -18.96 12.25 4.26
C LEU A 412 -18.23 13.15 5.26
N TRP A 413 -17.01 12.76 5.64
CA TRP A 413 -16.20 13.38 6.68
C TRP A 413 -16.95 13.51 8.01
N SER A 414 -17.59 12.42 8.41
CA SER A 414 -18.44 12.33 9.58
C SER A 414 -18.37 10.92 10.13
N SER A 415 -18.24 10.78 11.46
CA SER A 415 -18.17 9.44 12.05
C SER A 415 -19.55 8.82 12.19
N PHE A 416 -19.63 7.53 11.88
CA PHE A 416 -20.82 6.70 12.09
C PHE A 416 -21.00 6.21 13.52
N VAL A 417 -19.96 6.30 14.35
CA VAL A 417 -20.02 5.85 15.73
C VAL A 417 -19.50 6.97 16.61
N CYS A 418 -20.32 7.46 17.53
CA CYS A 418 -19.96 8.53 18.45
C CYS A 418 -20.11 8.10 19.92
N PRO A 419 -19.33 8.69 20.85
CA PRO A 419 -19.55 8.52 22.27
C PRO A 419 -20.97 8.96 22.67
N ASN A 420 -21.65 8.17 23.48
CA ASN A 420 -22.95 8.45 24.08
C ASN A 420 -22.93 8.07 25.56
N GLY A 421 -22.39 8.98 26.39
CA GLY A 421 -22.11 8.70 27.80
C GLY A 421 -21.02 7.62 27.95
N GLU A 422 -21.32 6.56 28.70
CA GLU A 422 -20.44 5.41 28.90
C GLU A 422 -20.52 4.37 27.77
N SER A 423 -21.37 4.58 26.75
CA SER A 423 -21.59 3.65 25.64
C SER A 423 -21.33 4.31 24.29
N MET A 424 -21.35 3.53 23.21
CA MET A 424 -21.28 4.03 21.83
C MET A 424 -22.69 4.18 21.24
N GLY A 425 -22.94 5.27 20.53
CA GLY A 425 -24.19 5.56 19.82
C GLY A 425 -23.98 5.77 18.31
N PRO A 426 -25.07 5.74 17.51
CA PRO A 426 -25.01 6.03 16.09
C PRO A 426 -24.69 7.51 15.86
N GLY A 427 -23.74 7.76 14.96
CA GLY A 427 -23.37 9.11 14.52
C GLY A 427 -24.45 9.78 13.67
N PRO A 428 -24.29 11.09 13.37
CA PRO A 428 -25.35 11.90 12.77
C PRO A 428 -25.80 11.41 11.40
N GLU A 429 -24.88 10.89 10.58
CA GLU A 429 -25.20 10.35 9.25
C GLU A 429 -26.06 9.08 9.34
N LEU A 430 -25.77 8.19 10.30
CA LEU A 430 -26.58 6.99 10.52
C LEU A 430 -27.99 7.35 11.01
N VAL A 431 -28.08 8.32 11.93
CA VAL A 431 -29.36 8.83 12.42
C VAL A 431 -30.18 9.47 11.29
N GLN A 432 -29.55 10.29 10.44
CA GLN A 432 -30.20 10.91 9.30
C GLN A 432 -30.69 9.89 8.26
N ALA A 433 -29.92 8.80 8.05
CA ALA A 433 -30.34 7.68 7.22
C ALA A 433 -31.37 6.75 7.88
N GLY A 434 -31.82 7.06 9.10
CA GLY A 434 -32.83 6.29 9.83
C GLY A 434 -32.34 4.89 10.22
N VAL A 435 -31.05 4.71 10.49
CA VAL A 435 -30.50 3.44 10.98
C VAL A 435 -30.89 3.23 12.44
N MET A 436 -31.55 2.11 12.72
CA MET A 436 -32.05 1.74 14.04
C MET A 436 -31.22 0.59 14.61
N ILE A 437 -30.18 0.93 15.38
CA ILE A 437 -29.29 -0.05 16.01
C ILE A 437 -30.10 -1.01 16.90
N GLY A 438 -29.89 -2.32 16.71
CA GLY A 438 -30.59 -3.38 17.44
C GLY A 438 -31.96 -3.76 16.89
N THR A 439 -32.54 -2.95 15.99
CA THR A 439 -33.81 -3.28 15.30
C THR A 439 -33.58 -3.66 13.85
N ASP A 440 -32.76 -2.90 13.12
CA ASP A 440 -32.39 -3.23 11.76
C ASP A 440 -31.47 -4.46 11.74
N ASP A 441 -31.75 -5.40 10.85
CA ASP A 441 -30.81 -6.47 10.54
C ASP A 441 -29.58 -5.95 9.78
N ALA A 442 -28.50 -6.72 9.80
CA ALA A 442 -27.23 -6.33 9.20
C ALA A 442 -27.31 -6.03 7.69
N PHE A 443 -28.16 -6.74 6.93
CA PHE A 443 -28.35 -6.47 5.51
C PHE A 443 -29.16 -5.20 5.28
N SER A 444 -30.13 -4.90 6.14
CA SER A 444 -30.84 -3.61 6.13
C SER A 444 -29.90 -2.43 6.37
N ILE A 445 -28.99 -2.54 7.34
CA ILE A 445 -27.96 -1.51 7.59
C ILE A 445 -27.07 -1.35 6.35
N LYS A 446 -26.57 -2.45 5.78
CA LYS A 446 -25.78 -2.44 4.53
C LYS A 446 -26.50 -1.69 3.40
N ARG A 447 -27.80 -1.96 3.17
CA ARG A 447 -28.60 -1.26 2.14
C ARG A 447 -28.66 0.25 2.39
N LYS A 448 -28.83 0.67 3.65
CA LYS A 448 -28.84 2.09 4.03
C LYS A 448 -27.47 2.75 3.78
N LEU A 449 -26.36 2.07 4.08
CA LEU A 449 -25.01 2.56 3.75
C LEU A 449 -24.81 2.74 2.23
N VAL A 450 -25.28 1.79 1.42
CA VAL A 450 -25.22 1.89 -0.04
C VAL A 450 -26.07 3.03 -0.59
N SER A 451 -27.29 3.23 -0.06
CA SER A 451 -28.13 4.39 -0.43
C SER A 451 -27.42 5.69 -0.08
N MET A 452 -26.92 5.82 1.15
CA MET A 452 -26.18 6.98 1.61
C MET A 452 -24.98 7.30 0.71
N ALA A 453 -24.21 6.28 0.30
CA ALA A 453 -23.13 6.45 -0.65
C ALA A 453 -23.62 6.99 -2.01
N SER A 454 -24.70 6.41 -2.54
CA SER A 454 -25.28 6.79 -3.84
C SER A 454 -25.87 8.20 -3.85
N ASP A 455 -26.51 8.60 -2.75
CA ASP A 455 -27.25 9.85 -2.65
C ASP A 455 -26.34 11.03 -2.32
N ARG A 456 -25.30 10.80 -1.51
CA ARG A 456 -24.49 11.89 -0.93
C ARG A 456 -23.11 12.07 -1.55
N LEU A 457 -22.42 10.98 -1.86
CA LEU A 457 -21.04 11.07 -2.34
C LEU A 457 -20.89 11.73 -3.73
N PRO A 458 -21.85 11.67 -4.68
CA PRO A 458 -21.68 12.33 -5.97
C PRO A 458 -21.45 13.84 -5.85
N GLY A 459 -22.15 14.50 -4.94
CA GLY A 459 -22.02 15.94 -4.69
C GLY A 459 -20.82 16.33 -3.84
N LEU A 460 -20.28 15.40 -3.04
CA LEU A 460 -19.18 15.67 -2.10
C LEU A 460 -17.80 15.26 -2.64
N MET A 461 -17.74 14.11 -3.30
CA MET A 461 -16.51 13.43 -3.72
C MET A 461 -16.50 13.11 -5.23
N GLY A 462 -17.61 13.34 -5.93
CA GLY A 462 -17.76 13.04 -7.34
C GLY A 462 -18.15 11.58 -7.64
N PRO A 463 -18.53 11.30 -8.90
CA PRO A 463 -19.08 10.00 -9.29
C PRO A 463 -18.05 8.86 -9.24
N ARG A 464 -16.77 9.16 -9.47
CA ARG A 464 -15.71 8.13 -9.46
C ARG A 464 -15.53 7.53 -8.06
N TYR A 465 -15.34 8.39 -7.06
CA TYR A 465 -15.23 7.98 -5.66
C TYR A 465 -16.50 7.24 -5.20
N THR A 466 -17.66 7.74 -5.59
CA THR A 466 -18.96 7.11 -5.29
C THR A 466 -19.02 5.67 -5.80
N ASN A 467 -18.67 5.45 -7.07
CA ASN A 467 -18.71 4.12 -7.68
C ASN A 467 -17.78 3.14 -6.97
N ILE A 468 -16.62 3.60 -6.52
CA ILE A 468 -15.66 2.80 -5.75
C ILE A 468 -16.29 2.37 -4.42
N VAL A 469 -16.83 3.32 -3.65
CA VAL A 469 -17.43 3.03 -2.34
C VAL A 469 -18.57 2.03 -2.50
N ILE A 470 -19.47 2.25 -3.46
CA ILE A 470 -20.58 1.33 -3.75
C ILE A 470 -20.05 -0.05 -4.14
N SER A 471 -19.02 -0.11 -5.00
CA SER A 471 -18.41 -1.39 -5.39
C SER A 471 -17.91 -2.15 -4.16
N CYS A 472 -17.14 -1.49 -3.29
CA CYS A 472 -16.63 -2.11 -2.06
C CYS A 472 -17.75 -2.62 -1.16
N LEU A 473 -18.81 -1.82 -0.96
CA LEU A 473 -19.97 -2.25 -0.15
C LEU A 473 -20.71 -3.44 -0.78
N ARG A 474 -20.71 -3.56 -2.11
CA ARG A 474 -21.39 -4.64 -2.87
C ARG A 474 -20.46 -5.79 -3.30
N CYS A 475 -19.22 -5.84 -2.82
CA CYS A 475 -18.21 -6.78 -3.33
C CYS A 475 -18.52 -8.27 -3.10
N LEU A 476 -19.52 -8.55 -2.26
CA LEU A 476 -20.02 -9.88 -1.90
C LEU A 476 -21.51 -10.05 -2.25
N ASP A 477 -22.09 -9.12 -2.99
CA ASP A 477 -23.48 -9.25 -3.45
C ASP A 477 -23.59 -10.23 -4.64
N PRO A 478 -24.80 -10.74 -4.92
CA PRO A 478 -25.06 -11.57 -6.09
C PRO A 478 -24.71 -10.89 -7.42
N GLU A 479 -24.36 -11.72 -8.40
CA GLU A 479 -23.58 -11.43 -9.61
C GLU A 479 -24.04 -10.22 -10.44
N GLU A 480 -25.35 -9.96 -10.55
CA GLU A 480 -25.88 -8.83 -11.34
C GLU A 480 -25.49 -7.45 -10.79
N THR A 481 -25.13 -7.38 -9.51
CA THR A 481 -24.80 -6.13 -8.81
C THR A 481 -23.34 -6.02 -8.39
N ASN A 482 -22.58 -7.11 -8.54
CA ASN A 482 -21.19 -7.20 -8.12
C ASN A 482 -20.25 -6.90 -9.28
N LEU A 483 -19.64 -5.71 -9.23
CA LEU A 483 -18.67 -5.29 -10.24
C LEU A 483 -17.39 -6.15 -10.21
N PHE A 484 -17.07 -6.90 -9.12
CA PHE A 484 -15.84 -7.69 -9.00
C PHE A 484 -15.86 -9.06 -9.73
N GLY A 485 -16.99 -9.45 -10.33
CA GLY A 485 -17.13 -10.71 -11.08
C GLY A 485 -17.52 -11.92 -10.23
N THR A 486 -17.64 -13.09 -10.85
CA THR A 486 -18.10 -14.35 -10.23
C THR A 486 -17.12 -14.88 -9.18
N THR A 487 -17.63 -15.40 -8.06
CA THR A 487 -16.87 -16.08 -6.99
C THR A 487 -16.00 -17.24 -7.53
N ALA A 488 -16.45 -17.92 -8.59
CA ALA A 488 -15.72 -19.02 -9.24
C ALA A 488 -14.53 -18.58 -10.12
N GLU A 489 -14.46 -17.30 -10.54
CA GLU A 489 -13.28 -16.72 -11.20
C GLU A 489 -12.28 -16.11 -10.19
N LEU A 490 -12.67 -16.09 -8.92
CA LEU A 490 -11.98 -15.40 -7.83
C LEU A 490 -11.28 -16.38 -6.87
N GLU A 491 -11.63 -17.65 -6.89
CA GLU A 491 -10.97 -18.70 -6.11
C GLU A 491 -9.85 -19.36 -6.93
N ASP A 492 -8.61 -18.86 -6.79
CA ASP A 492 -7.45 -19.75 -6.92
C ASP A 492 -7.20 -20.44 -5.57
N GLN A 493 -6.46 -21.55 -5.56
CA GLN A 493 -6.21 -22.34 -4.33
C GLN A 493 -5.53 -21.54 -3.20
N ASP A 494 -4.97 -20.36 -3.51
CA ASP A 494 -4.17 -19.53 -2.61
C ASP A 494 -4.79 -18.15 -2.27
N GLY A 495 -5.88 -17.74 -2.90
CA GLY A 495 -6.58 -16.46 -2.68
C GLY A 495 -5.90 -15.21 -3.29
N ILE A 496 -4.92 -15.38 -4.17
CA ILE A 496 -4.06 -14.31 -4.70
C ILE A 496 -4.77 -13.52 -5.81
N VAL A 497 -5.57 -14.19 -6.64
CA VAL A 497 -6.29 -13.56 -7.78
C VAL A 497 -7.31 -12.50 -7.34
N VAL A 498 -7.97 -12.68 -6.17
CA VAL A 498 -8.89 -11.68 -5.61
C VAL A 498 -8.16 -10.40 -5.24
N GLY A 499 -7.02 -10.55 -4.56
CA GLY A 499 -6.14 -9.44 -4.22
C GLY A 499 -5.79 -8.68 -5.49
N VAL A 500 -5.26 -9.36 -6.50
CA VAL A 500 -4.87 -8.73 -7.77
C VAL A 500 -6.02 -8.00 -8.46
N ARG A 501 -7.22 -8.58 -8.60
CA ARG A 501 -8.39 -7.92 -9.25
C ARG A 501 -8.96 -6.75 -8.45
N TYR A 502 -8.99 -6.85 -7.12
CA TYR A 502 -9.35 -5.73 -6.25
C TYR A 502 -8.31 -4.61 -6.40
N ILE A 503 -7.04 -4.98 -6.43
CA ILE A 503 -5.94 -4.04 -6.56
C ILE A 503 -5.89 -3.41 -7.96
N GLU A 504 -6.26 -4.10 -9.03
CA GLU A 504 -6.47 -3.51 -10.37
C GLU A 504 -7.51 -2.38 -10.35
N LYS A 505 -8.62 -2.61 -9.65
CA LYS A 505 -9.68 -1.59 -9.49
C LYS A 505 -9.27 -0.47 -8.55
N VAL A 506 -8.49 -0.77 -7.50
CA VAL A 506 -7.92 0.23 -6.59
C VAL A 506 -6.79 1.03 -7.24
N ILE A 507 -6.00 0.42 -8.11
CA ILE A 507 -5.00 1.09 -8.94
C ILE A 507 -5.68 1.99 -9.97
N ALA A 508 -6.85 1.59 -10.48
CA ALA A 508 -7.68 2.53 -11.26
C ALA A 508 -8.03 3.78 -10.44
N ILE A 509 -8.33 3.67 -9.13
CA ILE A 509 -8.46 4.81 -8.19
C ILE A 509 -7.17 5.64 -8.16
N HIS A 510 -6.02 4.97 -8.17
CA HIS A 510 -4.69 5.60 -8.12
C HIS A 510 -4.39 6.49 -9.31
N CYS A 511 -4.88 6.11 -10.50
CA CYS A 511 -4.62 6.78 -11.77
C CYS A 511 -5.71 7.78 -12.19
N THR A 512 -6.88 7.81 -11.53
CA THR A 512 -8.01 8.69 -11.92
C THR A 512 -8.44 9.72 -10.86
N ILE A 513 -7.81 9.73 -9.69
CA ILE A 513 -7.79 10.83 -8.71
C ILE A 513 -6.36 11.31 -8.59
#